data_AF-A0A2W5HBP1-F1
#
_entry.id   AF-A0A2W5HBP1-F1
#
_cell.length_a   1.000
_cell.length_b   1.000
_cell.length_c   1.000
_cell.angle_alpha   90.00
_cell.angle_beta   90.00
_cell.angle_gamma   90.00
#
_symmetry.space_group_name_H-M   'P 1'
#
loop_
_entity.id
_entity.type
_entity.pdbx_description
1 polymer ?
#
loop_
_entity_poly.entity_id
_entity_poly.type
_entity_poly.pdbx_seq_one_letter_code
_entity_poly.pdbx_strand_id
1 'polypeptide(L)'
;MMQLNKIVALFSAVVIGRSCTNLAPKPDYSNYVKGVGEVTYVYGSRVGSHGYIGRKYRVRFVPEGQTESVMGDAKFWLKAYEKGDSLVIYYNPKNLEDVVTDKID
;
A
#
# COMPACT_ATOMS: atom_id res chain seq x y z
N MET A 1 -30.45 -61.33 -23.99
CA MET A 1 -29.40 -60.75 -24.83
C MET A 1 -28.88 -59.50 -24.14
N MET A 2 -27.54 -59.41 -23.99
CA MET A 2 -26.68 -58.23 -23.86
C MET A 2 -27.14 -57.04 -22.98
N GLN A 3 -26.47 -56.75 -21.85
CA GLN A 3 -25.33 -55.82 -21.73
C GLN A 3 -25.64 -54.41 -22.29
N LEU A 4 -25.45 -53.29 -21.57
CA LEU A 4 -24.19 -52.87 -20.96
C LEU A 4 -24.41 -51.66 -20.03
N ASN A 5 -23.67 -51.65 -18.91
CA ASN A 5 -23.43 -50.58 -17.93
C ASN A 5 -23.43 -49.13 -18.45
N LYS A 6 -23.82 -48.19 -17.56
CA LYS A 6 -22.92 -47.10 -17.09
C LYS A 6 -23.50 -46.39 -15.85
N ILE A 7 -22.71 -46.45 -14.80
CA ILE A 7 -22.82 -45.70 -13.55
C ILE A 7 -22.72 -44.19 -13.85
N VAL A 8 -23.63 -43.38 -13.31
CA VAL A 8 -23.35 -41.97 -13.01
C VAL A 8 -23.94 -41.65 -11.63
N ALA A 9 -23.07 -41.72 -10.62
CA ALA A 9 -23.32 -41.12 -9.33
C ALA A 9 -23.38 -39.60 -9.53
N LEU A 10 -24.57 -39.00 -9.36
CA LEU A 10 -24.71 -37.56 -9.29
C LEU A 10 -24.16 -37.12 -7.92
N PHE A 11 -22.88 -36.79 -7.87
CA PHE A 11 -22.32 -36.04 -6.75
C PHE A 11 -22.96 -34.65 -6.77
N SER A 12 -23.82 -34.39 -5.79
CA SER A 12 -24.27 -33.04 -5.47
C SER A 12 -23.04 -32.18 -5.19
N ALA A 13 -22.68 -31.34 -6.15
CA ALA A 13 -21.64 -30.34 -6.00
C ALA A 13 -22.11 -29.35 -4.92
N VAL A 14 -21.70 -29.59 -3.67
CA VAL A 14 -21.61 -28.53 -2.68
C VAL A 14 -20.50 -27.61 -3.17
N VAL A 15 -20.87 -26.61 -3.97
CA VAL A 15 -20.03 -25.44 -4.20
C VAL A 15 -20.02 -24.69 -2.86
N ILE A 16 -19.14 -25.14 -1.95
CA ILE A 16 -18.68 -24.29 -0.87
C ILE A 16 -17.95 -23.17 -1.59
N GLY A 17 -18.63 -22.04 -1.73
CA GLY A 17 -18.09 -20.82 -2.29
C GLY A 17 -16.78 -20.51 -1.57
N ARG A 18 -15.66 -20.85 -2.20
CA ARG A 18 -14.38 -20.24 -1.92
C ARG A 18 -14.49 -18.80 -2.39
N SER A 19 -15.15 -17.97 -1.58
CA SER A 19 -14.82 -16.56 -1.50
C SER A 19 -13.42 -16.50 -0.88
N CYS A 20 -12.41 -16.87 -1.67
CA CYS A 20 -11.08 -16.34 -1.48
C CYS A 20 -11.17 -14.86 -1.87
N THR A 21 -11.76 -14.04 -1.01
CA THR A 21 -11.31 -12.66 -0.90
C THR A 21 -9.84 -12.77 -0.52
N ASN A 22 -8.96 -12.83 -1.54
CA ASN A 22 -7.58 -12.41 -1.41
C ASN A 22 -7.64 -10.92 -1.08
N LEU A 23 -8.06 -10.60 0.14
CA LEU A 23 -7.72 -9.35 0.79
C LEU A 23 -6.20 -9.36 0.79
N ALA A 24 -5.61 -8.61 -0.14
CA ALA A 24 -4.19 -8.37 -0.12
C ALA A 24 -3.83 -8.01 1.33
N PRO A 25 -2.83 -8.68 1.93
CA PRO A 25 -2.49 -8.43 3.31
C PRO A 25 -2.25 -6.92 3.49
N LYS A 26 -2.82 -6.34 4.56
CA LYS A 26 -2.59 -4.93 4.92
C LYS A 26 -1.07 -4.74 4.93
N PRO A 27 -0.54 -3.71 4.24
CA PRO A 27 0.89 -3.51 4.21
C PRO A 27 1.42 -3.33 5.64
N ASP A 28 2.43 -4.12 5.99
CA ASP A 28 3.04 -4.13 7.32
C ASP A 28 4.17 -3.10 7.38
N TYR A 29 3.98 -2.10 8.24
CA TYR A 29 4.93 -1.01 8.49
C TYR A 29 5.46 -1.04 9.94
N SER A 30 5.41 -2.19 10.60
CA SER A 30 5.88 -2.38 11.99
C SER A 30 7.37 -2.04 12.17
N ASN A 31 8.19 -2.31 11.15
CA ASN A 31 9.64 -2.07 11.17
C ASN A 31 10.06 -0.66 10.73
N TYR A 32 9.11 0.25 10.50
CA TYR A 32 9.43 1.62 10.09
C TYR A 32 9.72 2.50 11.29
N VAL A 33 10.71 3.38 11.10
CA VAL A 33 11.15 4.33 12.12
C VAL A 33 10.40 5.64 11.93
N LYS A 34 9.94 6.22 13.05
CA LYS A 34 9.23 7.49 13.06
C LYS A 34 10.21 8.64 12.86
N GLY A 35 9.88 9.57 11.97
CA GLY A 35 10.66 10.77 11.71
C GLY A 35 9.77 11.98 11.41
N VAL A 36 10.41 13.10 11.12
CA VAL A 36 9.78 14.32 10.62
C VAL A 36 10.35 14.63 9.25
N GLY A 37 9.48 14.93 8.29
CA GLY A 37 9.88 15.32 6.95
C GLY A 37 9.11 16.52 6.41
N GLU A 38 9.69 17.17 5.41
CA GLU A 38 9.11 18.31 4.70
C GLU A 38 8.67 17.89 3.29
N VAL A 39 7.44 18.24 2.90
CA VAL A 39 6.99 18.04 1.51
C VAL A 39 7.75 18.99 0.59
N THR A 40 8.60 18.43 -0.25
CA THR A 40 9.38 19.21 -1.23
C THR A 40 8.69 19.32 -2.59
N TYR A 41 7.82 18.35 -2.91
CA TYR A 41 7.10 18.33 -4.17
C TYR A 41 5.78 17.57 -4.05
N VAL A 42 4.74 18.10 -4.67
CA VAL A 42 3.43 17.44 -4.85
C VAL A 42 3.26 17.16 -6.34
N TYR A 43 3.23 15.89 -6.75
CA TYR A 43 3.02 15.48 -8.13
C TYR A 43 1.65 14.83 -8.26
N GLY A 44 0.82 15.36 -9.15
CA GLY A 44 -0.45 14.74 -9.50
C GLY A 44 -0.22 13.57 -10.46
N SER A 45 -0.71 12.36 -10.13
CA SER A 45 -0.85 11.29 -11.11
C SER A 45 -2.31 11.16 -11.54
N ARG A 46 -2.47 11.25 -12.87
CA ARG A 46 -3.57 10.86 -13.77
C ARG A 46 -4.91 10.50 -13.11
N VAL A 47 -5.96 11.19 -13.56
CA VAL A 47 -7.36 10.84 -13.32
C VAL A 47 -7.59 9.38 -13.71
N GLY A 48 -7.81 8.50 -12.73
CA GLY A 48 -8.34 7.16 -12.98
C GLY A 48 -9.82 7.22 -13.35
N SER A 49 -10.37 6.16 -13.93
CA SER A 49 -11.77 6.03 -14.38
C SER A 49 -12.85 6.30 -13.30
N HIS A 50 -12.45 6.46 -12.03
CA HIS A 50 -13.32 6.76 -10.89
C HIS A 50 -13.04 8.13 -10.24
N GLY A 51 -12.36 9.05 -10.94
CA GLY A 51 -12.23 10.45 -10.51
C GLY A 51 -11.22 10.73 -9.40
N TYR A 52 -10.49 9.71 -8.90
CA TYR A 52 -9.46 9.93 -7.88
C TYR A 52 -8.17 10.45 -8.54
N ILE A 53 -7.73 11.64 -8.14
CA ILE A 53 -6.39 12.15 -8.44
C ILE A 53 -5.46 11.57 -7.39
N GLY A 54 -4.63 10.60 -7.79
CA GLY A 54 -3.58 10.08 -6.92
C GLY A 54 -2.50 11.15 -6.77
N ARG A 55 -2.62 12.02 -5.77
CA ARG A 55 -1.52 12.90 -5.36
C ARG A 55 -0.40 12.03 -4.82
N LYS A 56 0.81 12.26 -5.31
CA LYS A 56 2.03 11.68 -4.79
C LYS A 56 2.87 12.82 -4.22
N TYR A 57 3.62 12.53 -3.16
CA TYR A 57 4.42 13.53 -2.48
C TYR A 57 5.84 13.04 -2.30
N ARG A 58 6.78 13.96 -2.49
CA ARG A 58 8.19 13.72 -2.24
C ARG A 58 8.58 14.47 -1.00
N VAL A 59 9.07 13.72 -0.02
CA VAL A 59 9.39 14.24 1.30
C VAL A 59 10.90 14.24 1.47
N ARG A 60 11.45 15.34 2.01
CA ARG A 60 12.83 15.42 2.47
C ARG A 60 12.87 15.21 3.97
N PHE A 61 13.78 14.38 4.45
CA PHE A 61 13.98 14.15 5.88
C PHE A 61 15.42 13.75 6.18
N VAL A 62 15.82 13.81 7.45
CA VAL A 62 17.12 13.32 7.93
C VAL A 62 16.87 12.04 8.73
N PRO A 63 17.32 10.86 8.25
CA PRO A 63 17.21 9.63 9.01
C PRO A 63 17.96 9.71 10.35
N GLU A 64 17.45 9.03 11.37
CA GLU A 64 18.13 8.92 12.67
C GLU A 64 19.57 8.40 12.50
N GLY A 65 20.52 9.07 13.14
CA GLY A 65 21.95 8.74 13.05
C GLY A 65 22.66 9.23 11.79
N GLN A 66 21.99 9.99 10.93
CA GLN A 66 22.60 10.62 9.74
C GLN A 66 22.63 12.14 9.86
N THR A 67 23.56 12.77 9.14
CA THR A 67 23.66 14.24 9.03
C THR A 67 23.10 14.77 7.72
N GLU A 68 22.98 13.90 6.71
CA GLU A 68 22.52 14.28 5.37
C GLU A 68 21.02 14.00 5.19
N SER A 69 20.36 14.86 4.41
CA SER A 69 18.96 14.68 4.07
C SER A 69 18.76 13.71 2.92
N VAL A 70 17.73 12.88 3.01
CA VAL A 70 17.31 11.94 1.96
C VAL A 70 15.95 12.37 1.42
N MET A 71 15.68 12.02 0.16
CA MET A 71 14.39 12.22 -0.49
C MET A 71 13.67 10.87 -0.59
N GLY A 72 12.41 10.81 -0.18
CA GLY A 72 11.57 9.63 -0.31
C GLY A 72 10.23 9.95 -0.95
N ASP A 73 9.75 9.02 -1.76
CA ASP A 73 8.39 9.08 -2.32
C ASP A 73 7.47 8.45 -1.29
N ALA A 74 6.66 9.28 -0.62
CA ALA A 74 5.84 8.75 0.45
C ALA A 74 4.66 7.91 -0.10
N LYS A 75 4.07 7.09 0.77
CA LYS A 75 2.98 6.16 0.48
C LYS A 75 1.93 6.30 1.59
N PHE A 76 0.65 6.07 1.25
CA PHE A 76 -0.52 6.32 2.10
C PHE A 76 -0.70 7.78 2.52
N TRP A 77 -1.86 8.35 2.19
CA TRP A 77 -2.17 9.76 2.43
C TRP A 77 -3.65 9.85 2.77
N LEU A 78 -3.95 9.93 4.06
CA LEU A 78 -5.33 10.10 4.51
C LEU A 78 -5.79 11.55 4.34
N LYS A 79 -4.83 12.47 4.24
CA LYS A 79 -5.05 13.90 4.01
C LYS A 79 -4.17 14.42 2.88
N ALA A 80 -4.56 15.58 2.35
CA ALA A 80 -3.78 16.30 1.37
C ALA A 80 -2.75 17.19 2.06
N TYR A 81 -1.52 17.19 1.55
CA TYR A 81 -0.45 18.10 1.96
C TYR A 81 -0.16 19.15 0.88
N GLU A 82 0.54 20.20 1.26
CA GLU A 82 1.11 21.23 0.39
C GLU A 82 2.64 21.22 0.46
N LYS A 83 3.29 21.83 -0.55
CA LYS A 83 4.74 21.98 -0.54
C LYS A 83 5.15 22.91 0.62
N GLY A 84 6.12 22.48 1.41
CA GLY A 84 6.57 23.16 2.62
C GLY A 84 5.93 22.64 3.90
N ASP A 85 4.92 21.77 3.82
CA ASP A 85 4.33 21.16 5.00
C ASP A 85 5.35 20.27 5.71
N SER A 86 5.43 20.42 7.04
CA SER A 86 6.10 19.47 7.92
C SER A 86 5.11 18.41 8.38
N LEU A 87 5.48 17.14 8.26
CA LEU A 87 4.65 16.01 8.66
C LEU A 87 5.45 14.92 9.35
N VAL A 88 4.74 14.13 10.15
CA VAL A 88 5.26 12.88 10.68
C VAL A 88 5.34 11.87 9.55
N ILE A 89 6.50 11.25 9.41
CA ILE A 89 6.74 10.18 8.45
C ILE A 89 7.19 8.91 9.14
N TYR A 90 7.07 7.80 8.44
CA TYR A 90 7.59 6.51 8.81
C TYR A 90 8.44 5.99 7.66
N TYR A 91 9.75 5.88 7.85
CA TYR A 91 10.67 5.44 6.79
C TYR A 91 11.23 4.05 7.07
N ASN A 92 11.54 3.31 6.01
CA ASN A 92 12.21 2.03 6.13
C ASN A 92 13.73 2.24 6.33
N PRO A 93 14.32 1.85 7.47
CA PRO A 93 15.77 2.02 7.69
C PRO A 93 16.62 1.18 6.73
N LYS A 94 16.05 0.15 6.08
CA LYS A 94 16.73 -0.67 5.06
C LYS A 94 16.58 -0.11 3.65
N ASN A 95 15.61 0.79 3.42
CA ASN A 95 15.36 1.44 2.14
C ASN A 95 14.80 2.84 2.38
N LEU A 96 15.68 3.83 2.49
CA LEU A 96 15.32 5.18 2.91
C LEU A 96 14.38 5.92 1.94
N GLU A 97 14.23 5.44 0.70
CA GLU A 97 13.27 6.00 -0.26
C GLU A 97 11.84 5.51 -0.02
N ASP A 98 11.66 4.42 0.75
CA ASP A 98 10.36 3.87 1.11
C ASP A 98 9.81 4.55 2.37
N VAL A 99 8.98 5.56 2.13
CA VAL A 99 8.40 6.40 3.17
C VAL A 99 6.89 6.22 3.20
N VAL A 100 6.31 6.27 4.39
CA VAL A 100 4.86 6.23 4.61
C VAL A 100 4.44 7.42 5.45
N THR A 101 3.26 7.96 5.16
CA THR A 101 2.61 8.99 5.97
C THR A 101 1.29 8.45 6.51
N ASP A 102 0.76 9.08 7.56
CA ASP A 102 -0.55 8.74 8.12
C ASP A 102 -0.72 7.25 8.48
N LYS A 103 0.36 6.58 8.93
CA LYS A 103 0.28 5.19 9.41
C LYS A 103 -0.79 5.10 10.52
N ILE A 104 -1.81 4.29 10.30
CA ILE A 104 -2.81 3.93 11.31
C ILE A 104 -2.25 2.73 12.09
N ASP A 105 -1.86 2.97 13.33
CA ASP A 105 -1.48 1.94 14.30
C ASP A 105 -2.65 1.01 14.64
#